data_AF-A0AA39SAX8-F1
#
_entry.id   AF-A0AA39SAX8-F1
#
_cell.length_a   1.000
_cell.length_b   1.000
_cell.length_c   1.000
_cell.angle_alpha   90.00
_cell.angle_beta   90.00
_cell.angle_gamma   90.00
#
_symmetry.space_group_name_H-M   'P 1'
#
loop_
_entity.id
_entity.type
_entity.pdbx_description
1 polymer ?
#
loop_
_entity_poly.entity_id
_entity_poly.type
_entity_poly.pdbx_seq_one_letter_code
_entity_poly.pdbx_strand_id
1 'polypeptide(L)'
;MLSPGNHSQFLHSHRNVKDSDLAQVQSLRFVGMKTSQVMDQLVDQVGSYAAVGHTVKDLQNRIDTIRRSASHNSDANSLISYMIAKSKMDQRFFFRYIILENGSMEAMHGKCPISVVTDGDRAMGKAISLVMPSTIRRLCSWHLERNVQTNVGDSGFT
;
A
#
# COMPACT_ATOMS: atom_id res chain seq x y z
N MET A 1 -19.56 27.52 -18.39
CA MET A 1 -19.90 26.49 -19.39
C MET A 1 -20.01 25.16 -18.66
N LEU A 2 -21.22 24.61 -18.55
CA LEU A 2 -21.48 23.31 -17.92
C LEU A 2 -21.04 22.21 -18.90
N SER A 3 -20.01 21.45 -18.54
CA SER A 3 -19.59 20.29 -19.32
C SER A 3 -20.65 19.18 -19.20
N PRO A 4 -20.98 18.44 -20.28
CA PRO A 4 -21.93 17.33 -20.20
C PRO A 4 -21.49 16.33 -19.12
N GLY A 5 -22.40 15.97 -18.22
CA GLY A 5 -22.10 15.22 -16.98
C GLY A 5 -21.49 13.82 -17.15
N ASN A 6 -21.18 13.41 -18.38
CA ASN A 6 -20.70 12.07 -18.73
C ASN A 6 -19.17 11.98 -18.95
N HIS A 7 -18.44 13.09 -18.82
CA HIS A 7 -16.98 13.11 -19.01
C HIS A 7 -16.19 13.74 -17.85
N SER A 8 -16.87 14.16 -16.77
CA SER A 8 -16.22 14.77 -15.60
C SER A 8 -15.22 13.83 -14.93
N GLN A 9 -15.46 12.52 -14.96
CA GLN A 9 -14.55 11.49 -14.45
C GLN A 9 -13.20 11.43 -15.19
N PHE A 10 -13.06 12.00 -16.39
CA PHE A 10 -11.78 12.01 -17.11
C PHE A 10 -10.90 13.20 -16.73
N LEU A 11 -11.47 14.26 -16.12
CA LEU A 11 -10.74 15.45 -15.70
C LEU A 11 -10.17 15.27 -14.28
N HIS A 12 -8.85 15.28 -14.15
CA HIS A 12 -8.19 15.07 -12.87
C HIS A 12 -8.63 16.06 -11.77
N SER A 13 -8.87 17.33 -12.13
CA SER A 13 -9.33 18.38 -11.21
C SER A 13 -10.74 18.15 -10.67
N HIS A 14 -11.54 17.27 -11.29
CA HIS A 14 -12.91 16.95 -10.89
C HIS A 14 -13.03 15.56 -10.27
N ARG A 15 -11.92 14.80 -10.18
CA ARG A 15 -11.89 13.51 -9.52
C ARG A 15 -11.54 13.69 -8.04
N ASN A 16 -12.38 13.15 -7.17
CA ASN A 16 -12.12 13.17 -5.74
C ASN A 16 -12.51 11.84 -5.10
N VAL A 17 -11.55 11.20 -4.42
CA VAL A 17 -11.80 9.98 -3.65
C VAL A 17 -12.38 10.40 -2.30
N LYS A 18 -13.64 10.03 -2.03
CA LYS A 18 -14.33 10.36 -0.79
C LYS A 18 -13.78 9.51 0.36
N ASP A 19 -13.82 10.05 1.58
CA ASP A 19 -13.38 9.32 2.77
C ASP A 19 -14.28 8.11 3.09
N SER A 20 -15.57 8.17 2.74
CA SER A 20 -16.50 7.03 2.81
C SER A 20 -16.01 5.84 1.99
N ASP A 21 -15.55 6.10 0.77
CA ASP A 21 -15.14 5.07 -0.18
C ASP A 21 -13.82 4.44 0.29
N LEU A 22 -12.93 5.25 0.89
CA LEU A 22 -11.73 4.76 1.55
C LEU A 22 -12.04 3.84 2.74
N ALA A 23 -13.00 4.22 3.59
CA ALA A 23 -13.40 3.41 4.74
C ALA A 23 -14.02 2.07 4.31
N GLN A 24 -14.80 2.08 3.23
CA GLN A 24 -15.38 0.88 2.64
C GLN A 24 -14.29 -0.05 2.09
N VAL A 25 -13.29 0.51 1.41
CA VAL A 25 -12.15 -0.28 0.90
C VAL A 25 -11.31 -0.88 2.01
N GLN A 26 -11.08 -0.16 3.10
CA GLN A 26 -10.36 -0.70 4.26
C GLN A 26 -11.12 -1.88 4.88
N SER A 27 -12.44 -1.74 5.06
CA SER A 27 -13.30 -2.80 5.59
C SER A 27 -13.34 -4.04 4.69
N LEU A 28 -13.46 -3.85 3.38
CA LEU A 28 -13.60 -4.96 2.44
C LEU A 28 -12.25 -5.62 2.10
N ARG A 29 -11.14 -4.88 2.17
CA ARG A 29 -9.81 -5.49 2.11
C ARG A 29 -9.51 -6.38 3.30
N PHE A 30 -10.06 -6.08 4.48
CA PHE A 30 -9.90 -6.93 5.67
C PHE A 30 -10.48 -8.32 5.45
N VAL A 31 -11.57 -8.44 4.69
CA VAL A 31 -12.17 -9.73 4.30
C VAL A 31 -11.56 -10.33 3.03
N GLY A 32 -10.45 -9.77 2.53
CA GLY A 32 -9.68 -10.32 1.41
C GLY A 32 -10.11 -9.85 0.02
N MET A 33 -11.02 -8.88 -0.11
CA MET A 33 -11.42 -8.36 -1.42
C MET A 33 -10.33 -7.50 -2.06
N LYS A 34 -10.16 -7.65 -3.37
CA LYS A 34 -9.28 -6.77 -4.16
C LYS A 34 -9.93 -5.39 -4.28
N THR A 35 -9.10 -4.33 -4.36
CA THR A 35 -9.58 -2.95 -4.55
C THR A 35 -10.46 -2.80 -5.80
N SER A 36 -10.20 -3.55 -6.87
CA SER A 36 -11.05 -3.58 -8.06
C SER A 36 -12.47 -4.08 -7.76
N GLN A 37 -12.59 -5.17 -7.01
CA GLN A 37 -13.90 -5.72 -6.59
C GLN A 37 -14.66 -4.75 -5.68
N VAL A 38 -13.94 -4.00 -4.85
CA VAL A 38 -14.58 -2.93 -4.05
C VAL A 38 -15.07 -1.79 -4.93
N MET A 39 -14.32 -1.43 -5.99
CA MET A 39 -14.77 -0.42 -6.94
C MET A 39 -16.03 -0.86 -7.70
N ASP A 40 -16.12 -2.14 -8.08
CA ASP A 40 -17.33 -2.68 -8.70
C ASP A 40 -18.53 -2.59 -7.75
N GLN A 41 -18.34 -2.90 -6.46
CA GLN A 41 -19.40 -2.73 -5.45
C GLN A 41 -19.82 -1.26 -5.27
N LEU A 42 -18.87 -0.32 -5.29
CA LEU A 42 -19.18 1.12 -5.22
C LEU A 42 -20.00 1.56 -6.43
N VAL A 43 -19.70 1.00 -7.61
CA VAL A 43 -20.46 1.27 -8.84
C VAL A 43 -21.86 0.69 -8.74
N ASP A 44 -22.02 -0.52 -8.23
CA ASP A 44 -23.34 -1.15 -8.02
C ASP A 44 -24.23 -0.32 -7.08
N GLN A 45 -23.62 0.32 -6.07
CA GLN A 45 -24.35 1.18 -5.12
C GLN A 45 -24.81 2.50 -5.72
N VAL A 46 -24.01 3.12 -6.59
CA VAL A 46 -24.27 4.45 -7.15
C VAL A 46 -24.89 4.36 -8.57
N GLY A 47 -24.84 3.18 -9.19
CA GLY A 47 -25.45 2.87 -10.49
C GLY A 47 -24.59 3.20 -11.71
N SER A 48 -23.41 3.81 -11.56
CA SER A 48 -22.47 4.02 -12.68
C SER A 48 -21.06 4.42 -12.23
N TYR A 49 -20.06 4.09 -13.05
CA TYR A 49 -18.67 4.54 -12.84
C TYR A 49 -18.51 6.06 -12.89
N ALA A 50 -19.29 6.77 -13.73
CA ALA A 50 -19.23 8.23 -13.82
C ALA A 50 -19.71 8.90 -12.53
N ALA A 51 -20.72 8.32 -11.87
CA ALA A 51 -21.30 8.87 -10.65
C ALA A 51 -20.45 8.61 -9.38
N VAL A 52 -19.55 7.62 -9.40
CA VAL A 52 -18.58 7.39 -8.31
C VAL A 52 -17.63 8.59 -8.15
N GLY A 53 -17.29 9.27 -9.26
CA GLY A 53 -16.51 10.51 -9.24
C GLY A 53 -15.00 10.33 -9.11
N HIS A 54 -14.49 9.09 -9.18
CA HIS A 54 -13.07 8.78 -9.25
C HIS A 54 -12.84 7.43 -9.94
N THR A 55 -11.61 7.19 -10.40
CA THR A 55 -11.23 5.91 -11.02
C THR A 55 -10.62 4.95 -9.99
N VAL A 56 -10.56 3.67 -10.36
CA VAL A 56 -9.84 2.64 -9.58
C VAL A 56 -8.40 3.07 -9.26
N LYS A 57 -7.73 3.73 -10.21
CA LYS A 57 -6.36 4.20 -10.06
C LYS A 57 -6.24 5.34 -9.06
N ASP A 58 -7.21 6.26 -9.02
CA ASP A 58 -7.22 7.33 -8.01
C ASP A 58 -7.39 6.73 -6.61
N LEU A 59 -8.27 5.74 -6.45
CA LEU A 59 -8.48 5.05 -5.18
C LEU A 59 -7.21 4.31 -4.72
N GLN A 60 -6.56 3.56 -5.62
CA GLN A 60 -5.28 2.91 -5.36
C GLN A 60 -4.19 3.91 -4.97
N ASN A 61 -4.03 5.00 -5.74
CA ASN A 61 -3.06 6.06 -5.47
C ASN A 61 -3.30 6.72 -4.11
N ARG A 62 -4.57 6.91 -3.72
CA ARG A 62 -4.94 7.50 -2.43
C ARG A 62 -4.60 6.56 -1.28
N ILE A 63 -4.90 5.27 -1.41
CA ILE A 63 -4.51 4.24 -0.43
C ILE A 63 -2.99 4.19 -0.29
N ASP A 64 -2.25 4.21 -1.39
CA ASP A 64 -0.78 4.21 -1.38
C ASP A 64 -0.21 5.50 -0.78
N THR A 65 -0.89 6.62 -0.96
CA THR A 65 -0.52 7.89 -0.32
C THR A 65 -0.69 7.81 1.19
N ILE A 66 -1.82 7.27 1.68
CA ILE A 66 -2.08 7.07 3.10
C ILE A 66 -1.05 6.11 3.71
N ARG A 67 -0.74 5.01 3.01
CA ARG A 67 0.31 4.07 3.43
C ARG A 67 1.68 4.74 3.51
N ARG A 68 1.99 5.68 2.62
CA ARG A 68 3.23 6.47 2.66
C ARG A 68 3.23 7.51 3.79
N SER A 69 2.10 8.15 4.09
CA SER A 69 2.01 9.18 5.13
C SER A 69 1.97 8.60 6.55
N ALA A 70 1.42 7.40 6.73
CA ALA A 70 1.51 6.67 8.01
C ALA A 70 2.96 6.29 8.39
N SER A 71 3.90 6.39 7.45
CA SER A 71 5.33 6.13 7.66
C SER A 71 6.11 7.37 8.12
N HIS A 72 5.45 8.44 8.55
CA HIS A 72 6.09 9.65 9.09
C HIS A 72 6.22 9.61 10.62
N ASN A 73 7.17 8.83 11.09
CA ASN A 73 8.15 9.25 12.08
C ASN A 73 9.42 8.43 11.84
N SER A 74 10.57 9.08 11.82
CA SER A 74 11.85 8.49 11.39
C SER A 74 12.50 7.64 12.49
N ASP A 75 11.71 6.97 13.33
CA ASP A 75 12.19 6.19 14.46
C ASP A 75 11.91 4.69 14.30
N ALA A 76 12.61 3.87 15.08
CA ALA A 76 12.42 2.42 15.11
C ALA A 76 10.97 2.03 15.48
N ASN A 77 10.28 2.86 16.27
CA ASN A 77 8.88 2.64 16.66
C ASN A 77 7.91 2.71 15.48
N SER A 78 8.18 3.57 14.51
CA SER A 78 7.36 3.70 13.30
C SER A 78 7.51 2.50 12.39
N LEU A 79 8.72 1.94 12.28
CA LEU A 79 8.94 0.67 11.58
C LEU A 79 8.23 -0.49 12.27
N ILE A 80 8.32 -0.58 13.60
CA ILE A 80 7.61 -1.61 14.38
C ILE A 80 6.10 -1.49 14.18
N SER A 81 5.56 -0.26 14.29
CA SER A 81 4.14 0.00 14.13
C SER A 81 3.65 -0.39 12.73
N TYR A 82 4.44 -0.09 11.69
CA TYR A 82 4.16 -0.55 10.32
C TYR A 82 4.18 -2.08 10.23
N MET A 83 5.22 -2.74 10.75
CA MET A 83 5.33 -4.20 10.67
C MET A 83 4.18 -4.91 11.42
N ILE A 84 3.77 -4.39 12.58
CA ILE A 84 2.61 -4.87 13.33
C ILE A 84 1.31 -4.63 12.54
N ALA A 85 1.13 -3.46 11.95
CA ALA A 85 -0.05 -3.20 11.12
C ALA A 85 -0.11 -4.11 9.89
N LYS A 86 1.05 -4.33 9.25
CA LYS A 86 1.18 -5.21 8.07
C LYS A 86 0.87 -6.66 8.41
N SER A 87 1.31 -7.19 9.57
CA SER A 87 0.96 -8.55 9.98
C SER A 87 -0.53 -8.73 10.30
N LYS A 88 -1.21 -7.68 10.76
CA LYS A 88 -2.67 -7.69 10.94
C LYS A 88 -3.43 -7.69 9.62
N MET A 89 -2.90 -7.04 8.58
CA MET A 89 -3.53 -6.95 7.27
C MET A 89 -3.24 -8.17 6.38
N ASP A 90 -2.08 -8.80 6.54
CA ASP A 90 -1.64 -9.93 5.73
C ASP A 90 -1.16 -11.06 6.64
N GLN A 91 -1.97 -12.11 6.77
CA GLN A 91 -1.66 -13.28 7.59
C GLN A 91 -0.42 -14.04 7.12
N ARG A 92 0.07 -13.79 5.89
CA ARG A 92 1.31 -14.40 5.37
C ARG A 92 2.56 -13.58 5.71
N PHE A 93 2.39 -12.40 6.28
CA PHE A 93 3.50 -11.52 6.66
C PHE A 93 4.04 -11.90 8.04
N PHE A 94 5.28 -12.41 8.10
CA PHE A 94 5.97 -12.78 9.32
C PHE A 94 7.20 -11.88 9.55
N PHE A 95 7.40 -11.46 10.80
CA PHE A 95 8.57 -10.69 11.22
C PHE A 95 8.92 -10.96 12.69
N ARG A 96 10.18 -10.74 13.07
CA ARG A 96 10.68 -10.81 14.44
C ARG A 96 11.70 -9.70 14.65
N TYR A 97 11.66 -9.05 15.81
CA TYR A 97 12.61 -8.00 16.22
C TYR A 97 12.87 -8.09 17.72
N ILE A 98 13.99 -7.52 18.18
CA ILE A 98 14.32 -7.32 19.59
C ILE A 98 14.57 -5.82 19.80
N ILE A 99 14.06 -5.26 20.89
CA ILE A 99 14.38 -3.88 21.32
C ILE A 99 15.43 -3.99 22.43
N LEU A 100 16.56 -3.30 22.27
CA LEU A 100 17.60 -3.18 23.28
C LEU A 100 17.24 -2.11 24.32
N GLU A 101 17.85 -2.17 25.50
CA GLU A 101 17.58 -1.23 26.61
C GLU A 101 17.80 0.25 26.25
N ASN A 102 18.68 0.52 25.26
CA ASN A 102 18.93 1.86 24.73
C ASN A 102 17.89 2.30 23.66
N GLY A 103 16.83 1.53 23.45
CA GLY A 103 15.77 1.81 22.46
C GLY A 103 16.15 1.48 21.02
N SER A 104 17.35 0.94 20.76
CA SER A 104 17.76 0.50 19.43
C SER A 104 17.23 -0.90 19.11
N MET A 105 16.99 -1.17 17.83
CA MET A 105 16.49 -2.47 17.39
C MET A 105 17.67 -3.39 17.08
N GLU A 106 17.70 -4.56 17.71
CA GLU A 106 18.64 -5.62 17.35
C GLU A 106 17.89 -6.69 16.55
N ALA A 107 18.30 -6.87 15.30
CA ALA A 107 17.91 -8.01 14.50
C ALA A 107 19.13 -8.96 14.41
N MET A 108 18.88 -10.27 14.47
CA MET A 108 19.87 -11.29 14.11
C MET A 108 21.15 -11.32 14.99
N HIS A 109 21.02 -11.31 16.33
CA HIS A 109 22.16 -11.41 17.28
C HIS A 109 23.24 -10.34 17.06
N GLY A 110 22.83 -9.10 16.84
CA GLY A 110 23.74 -7.95 16.66
C GLY A 110 24.41 -7.89 15.30
N LYS A 111 24.10 -8.81 14.39
CA LYS A 111 24.64 -8.81 13.03
C LYS A 111 23.64 -8.18 12.07
N CYS A 112 24.02 -7.05 11.48
CA CYS A 112 23.30 -6.54 10.33
C CYS A 112 23.29 -7.61 9.21
N PRO A 113 22.13 -7.99 8.67
CA PRO A 113 22.04 -8.89 7.54
C PRO A 113 22.80 -8.32 6.34
N ILE A 114 23.54 -9.16 5.62
CA ILE A 114 24.20 -8.76 4.38
C ILE A 114 23.14 -8.37 3.33
N SER A 115 22.02 -9.09 3.29
CA SER A 115 20.91 -8.76 2.40
C SER A 115 19.55 -9.07 2.98
N VAL A 116 18.57 -8.24 2.63
CA VAL A 116 17.15 -8.40 2.97
C VAL A 116 16.33 -8.43 1.69
N VAL A 117 15.45 -9.41 1.56
CA VAL A 117 14.59 -9.61 0.37
C VAL A 117 13.17 -9.16 0.72
N THR A 118 12.62 -8.18 0.01
CA THR A 118 11.27 -7.62 0.26
C THR A 118 10.41 -7.50 -0.99
N ASP A 119 9.10 -7.28 -0.81
CA ASP A 119 8.05 -7.21 -1.84
C ASP A 119 8.01 -5.89 -2.65
N GLY A 120 9.10 -5.12 -2.66
CA GLY A 120 9.17 -3.85 -3.40
C GLY A 120 8.52 -2.66 -2.69
N ASP A 121 7.95 -2.83 -1.50
CA ASP A 121 7.37 -1.74 -0.71
C ASP A 121 8.40 -0.63 -0.44
N ARG A 122 8.10 0.60 -0.88
CA ARG A 122 9.01 1.74 -0.81
C ARG A 122 9.21 2.26 0.61
N ALA A 123 8.22 2.10 1.50
CA ALA A 123 8.33 2.46 2.92
C ALA A 123 9.27 1.49 3.64
N MET A 124 9.13 0.18 3.39
CA MET A 124 10.10 -0.82 3.82
C MET A 124 11.51 -0.51 3.30
N GLY A 125 11.62 0.12 2.13
CA GLY A 125 12.91 0.48 1.52
C GLY A 125 13.61 1.56 2.32
N LYS A 126 12.87 2.65 2.59
CA LYS A 126 13.35 3.74 3.43
C LYS A 126 13.70 3.27 4.83
N ALA A 127 12.88 2.40 5.42
CA ALA A 127 13.11 1.89 6.76
C ALA A 127 14.37 1.01 6.85
N ILE A 128 14.60 0.12 5.87
CA ILE A 128 15.83 -0.68 5.82
C ILE A 128 17.07 0.22 5.67
N SER A 129 17.02 1.20 4.77
CA SER A 129 18.13 2.14 4.59
C SER A 129 18.45 2.96 5.84
N LEU A 130 17.46 3.18 6.72
CA LEU A 130 17.64 3.92 7.96
C LEU A 130 18.14 3.04 9.12
N VAL A 131 17.51 1.87 9.33
CA VAL A 131 17.80 0.99 10.47
C VAL A 131 19.01 0.10 10.20
N MET A 132 19.26 -0.25 8.94
CA MET A 132 20.32 -1.17 8.53
C MET A 132 21.01 -0.64 7.26
N PRO A 133 21.72 0.50 7.33
CA PRO A 133 22.25 1.19 6.15
C PRO A 133 23.28 0.35 5.35
N SER A 134 23.92 -0.62 5.99
CA SER A 134 24.87 -1.56 5.37
C SER A 134 24.22 -2.77 4.70
N THR A 135 22.90 -2.96 4.84
CA THR A 135 22.18 -4.11 4.29
C THR A 135 21.78 -3.87 2.83
N ILE A 136 22.10 -4.83 1.96
CA ILE A 136 21.66 -4.79 0.56
C ILE A 136 20.19 -5.21 0.47
N ARG A 137 19.32 -4.30 0.04
CA ARG A 137 17.93 -4.62 -0.25
C ARG A 137 17.80 -5.27 -1.63
N ARG A 138 17.17 -6.45 -1.69
CA ARG A 138 16.78 -7.13 -2.94
C ARG A 138 15.27 -7.23 -3.04
N LEU A 139 14.77 -7.25 -4.27
CA LEU A 139 13.35 -7.52 -4.53
C LEU A 139 13.12 -9.02 -4.55
N CYS A 140 12.03 -9.47 -3.94
CA CYS A 140 11.63 -10.87 -3.97
C CYS A 140 11.11 -11.24 -5.36
N SER A 141 11.80 -12.13 -6.08
CA SER A 141 11.39 -12.59 -7.41
C SER A 141 9.96 -13.13 -7.43
N TRP A 142 9.56 -13.88 -6.40
CA TRP A 142 8.20 -14.40 -6.30
C TRP A 142 7.14 -13.30 -6.19
N HIS A 143 7.41 -12.25 -5.40
CA HIS A 143 6.47 -11.11 -5.30
C HIS A 143 6.46 -10.28 -6.58
N LEU A 144 7.60 -10.13 -7.26
CA LEU A 144 7.68 -9.49 -8.58
C LEU A 144 6.88 -10.26 -9.63
N GLU A 145 7.08 -11.57 -9.73
CA GLU A 145 6.34 -12.46 -10.63
C GLU A 145 4.84 -12.40 -10.34
N ARG A 146 4.44 -12.46 -9.07
CA ARG A 146 3.05 -12.35 -8.67
C ARG A 146 2.45 -10.99 -9.04
N ASN A 147 3.18 -9.89 -8.82
CA ASN A 147 2.74 -8.54 -9.18
C ASN A 147 2.57 -8.39 -10.70
N VAL A 148 3.48 -8.97 -11.49
CA VAL A 148 3.36 -9.00 -12.96
C VAL A 148 2.12 -9.80 -13.34
N GLN A 149 1.98 -11.04 -12.83
CA GLN A 149 0.82 -11.88 -13.13
C GLN A 149 -0.53 -11.24 -12.74
N THR A 150 -0.58 -10.47 -11.65
CA THR A 150 -1.81 -9.76 -11.27
C THR A 150 -2.13 -8.55 -12.15
N ASN A 151 -1.14 -7.97 -12.84
CA ASN A 151 -1.28 -6.70 -13.56
C ASN A 151 -1.17 -6.82 -15.09
N VAL A 152 -0.86 -8.02 -15.64
CA VAL A 152 -0.69 -8.28 -17.09
C VAL A 152 -1.93 -7.94 -17.95
N GLY A 153 -3.11 -7.71 -17.35
CA GLY A 153 -4.32 -7.25 -18.04
C GLY A 153 -4.76 -5.81 -17.72
N ASP A 154 -4.02 -5.08 -16.88
CA ASP A 154 -4.39 -3.73 -16.47
C ASP A 154 -3.75 -2.70 -17.42
N SER A 155 -4.56 -2.15 -18.32
CA SER A 155 -4.14 -1.19 -19.37
C SER A 155 -3.57 0.14 -18.82
N GLY A 156 -3.49 0.30 -17.49
CA GLY A 156 -2.88 1.45 -16.82
C GLY A 156 -1.40 1.27 -16.41
N PHE A 157 -0.75 0.16 -16.77
CA PHE A 157 0.66 -0.15 -16.43
C PHE A 157 1.62 -0.25 -17.63
N THR A 158 1.13 -0.15 -18.86
CA THR A 158 1.92 0.12 -20.08
C THR A 158 1.84 1.59 -20.42
#